data_AF-A0A6M0Q4V3-F1
#
_entry.id   AF-A0A6M0Q4V3-F1
#
_cell.length_a   1.000
_cell.length_b   1.000
_cell.length_c   1.000
_cell.angle_alpha   90.00
_cell.angle_beta   90.00
_cell.angle_gamma   90.00
#
_symmetry.space_group_name_H-M   'P 1'
#
loop_
_entity.id
_entity.type
_entity.pdbx_description
1 polymer ?
#
loop_
_entity_poly.entity_id
_entity_poly.type
_entity_poly.pdbx_seq_one_letter_code
_entity_poly.pdbx_strand_id
1 'polypeptide(L)'
;MKSFAWVLAVFYSFITILWIANSPYLFSLWGLIIWLVSIVLGVFVYKKLKEGYILRKFILYSSFFMVFLIVLTAFIHLATSSMP
;
A
#
# COMPACT_ATOMS: atom_id res chain seq x y z
N MET A 1 13.31 -8.36 11.40
CA MET A 1 12.95 -7.03 10.87
C MET A 1 13.31 -6.83 9.40
N LYS A 2 14.56 -7.05 8.95
CA LYS A 2 14.94 -6.98 7.52
C LYS A 2 14.11 -7.91 6.61
N SER A 3 13.97 -9.18 6.98
CA SER A 3 13.15 -10.14 6.21
C SER A 3 11.69 -9.70 6.12
N PHE A 4 11.10 -9.25 7.23
CA PHE A 4 9.72 -8.76 7.25
C PHE A 4 9.53 -7.51 6.38
N ALA A 5 10.51 -6.59 6.35
CA ALA A 5 10.49 -5.46 5.43
C ALA A 5 10.54 -5.89 3.96
N TRP A 6 11.33 -6.90 3.61
CA TRP A 6 11.31 -7.47 2.24
C TRP A 6 9.97 -8.08 1.86
N VAL A 7 9.33 -8.82 2.78
CA VAL A 7 7.97 -9.35 2.56
C VAL A 7 6.99 -8.21 2.29
N LEU A 8 7.08 -7.14 3.08
CA LEU A 8 6.22 -5.97 2.94
C LEU A 8 6.46 -5.22 1.62
N ALA A 9 7.71 -5.12 1.18
CA ALA A 9 8.07 -4.55 -0.11
C ALA A 9 7.45 -5.34 -1.28
N VAL A 10 7.55 -6.67 -1.26
CA VAL A 10 6.94 -7.53 -2.28
C VAL A 10 5.41 -7.42 -2.25
N PHE A 11 4.83 -7.42 -1.05
CA PHE A 11 3.39 -7.26 -0.85
C PHE A 11 2.88 -5.93 -1.43
N TYR A 12 3.63 -4.84 -1.22
CA TYR A 12 3.30 -3.55 -1.80
C TYR A 12 3.39 -3.54 -3.33
N SER A 13 4.39 -4.17 -3.91
CA SER A 13 4.44 -4.35 -5.37
C SER A 13 3.20 -5.11 -5.88
N PHE A 14 2.78 -6.14 -5.16
CA PHE A 14 1.59 -6.92 -5.52
C PHE A 14 0.30 -6.09 -5.46
N ILE A 15 0.10 -5.29 -4.40
CA ILE A 15 -1.03 -4.35 -4.33
C ILE A 15 -1.02 -3.39 -5.51
N THR A 16 0.14 -2.86 -5.89
CA THR A 16 0.26 -1.94 -7.02
C THR A 16 -0.18 -2.61 -8.33
N ILE A 17 0.22 -3.86 -8.56
CA ILE A 17 -0.21 -4.64 -9.73
C ILE A 17 -1.72 -4.86 -9.71
N LEU A 18 -2.28 -5.27 -8.56
CA LEU A 18 -3.73 -5.45 -8.42
C LEU A 18 -4.51 -4.16 -8.64
N TRP A 19 -3.96 -3.02 -8.21
CA TRP A 19 -4.57 -1.71 -8.39
C TRP A 19 -4.59 -1.30 -9.86
N ILE A 20 -3.46 -1.45 -10.58
CA ILE A 20 -3.38 -1.19 -12.03
C ILE A 20 -4.32 -2.11 -12.80
N ALA A 21 -4.43 -3.37 -12.40
CA ALA A 21 -5.34 -4.35 -13.01
C ALA A 21 -6.83 -4.12 -12.67
N ASN A 22 -7.14 -3.05 -11.92
CA ASN A 22 -8.47 -2.76 -11.39
C ASN A 22 -9.14 -3.99 -10.73
N SER A 23 -8.38 -4.73 -9.93
CA SER A 23 -8.80 -6.05 -9.47
C SER A 23 -9.91 -5.97 -8.40
N PRO A 24 -11.02 -6.73 -8.55
CA PRO A 24 -12.12 -6.72 -7.57
C PRO A 24 -11.69 -7.24 -6.20
N TYR A 25 -10.65 -8.08 -6.12
CA TYR A 25 -10.12 -8.57 -4.84
C TYR A 25 -9.54 -7.44 -3.98
N LEU A 26 -8.85 -6.48 -4.61
CA LEU A 26 -8.26 -5.34 -3.90
C LEU A 26 -9.33 -4.37 -3.41
N PHE A 27 -10.34 -4.10 -4.24
CA PHE A 27 -11.43 -3.17 -3.91
C PHE A 27 -12.57 -3.80 -3.09
N SER A 28 -12.46 -5.09 -2.77
CA SER A 28 -13.34 -5.73 -1.79
C SER A 28 -13.11 -5.13 -0.39
N LEU A 29 -14.11 -5.22 0.49
CA LEU A 29 -14.00 -4.74 1.87
C LEU A 29 -12.80 -5.37 2.60
N TRP A 30 -12.59 -6.68 2.40
CA TRP A 30 -11.43 -7.39 2.95
C TRP A 30 -10.11 -6.92 2.34
N GLY A 31 -10.07 -6.67 1.02
CA GLY A 31 -8.90 -6.14 0.33
C GLY A 31 -8.48 -4.77 0.87
N LEU A 32 -9.44 -3.86 1.06
CA LEU A 32 -9.23 -2.55 1.66
C LEU A 32 -8.72 -2.62 3.10
N ILE A 33 -9.29 -3.50 3.93
CA ILE A 33 -8.83 -3.70 5.31
C ILE A 33 -7.38 -4.20 5.33
N ILE A 34 -7.07 -5.23 4.54
CA ILE A 34 -5.71 -5.79 4.45
C ILE A 34 -4.73 -4.72 3.96
N TRP A 35 -5.15 -3.90 2.99
CA TRP A 35 -4.35 -2.81 2.47
C TRP A 35 -4.05 -1.76 3.57
N LEU A 36 -5.05 -1.28 4.30
CA LEU A 36 -4.86 -0.33 5.40
C LEU A 36 -3.96 -0.89 6.51
N VAL A 37 -4.18 -2.14 6.92
CA VAL A 37 -3.36 -2.81 7.94
C VAL A 37 -1.90 -2.90 7.47
N SER A 38 -1.66 -3.20 6.20
CA SER A 38 -0.31 -3.28 5.65
C SER A 38 0.44 -1.94 5.73
N ILE A 39 -0.24 -0.81 5.51
CA ILE A 39 0.34 0.53 5.64
C ILE A 39 0.80 0.78 7.08
N VAL A 40 -0.06 0.46 8.06
CA VAL A 40 0.27 0.59 9.48
C VAL A 40 1.48 -0.27 9.85
N LEU A 41 1.52 -1.52 9.36
CA LEU A 41 2.65 -2.41 9.54
C LEU A 41 3.93 -1.84 8.90
N GLY A 42 3.85 -1.25 7.70
CA GLY A 42 4.99 -0.62 7.04
C GLY A 42 5.60 0.52 7.86
N VAL A 43 4.77 1.37 8.46
CA VAL A 43 5.23 2.44 9.36
C VAL A 43 5.86 1.87 10.64
N PHE A 44 5.28 0.83 11.22
CA PHE A 44 5.84 0.16 12.39
C PHE A 44 7.21 -0.45 12.09
N VAL A 45 7.34 -1.13 10.95
CA VAL A 45 8.58 -1.75 10.48
C VAL A 45 9.63 -0.69 10.21
N TYR A 46 9.27 0.42 9.56
CA TYR A 46 10.16 1.57 9.35
C TYR A 46 10.76 2.09 10.68
N LYS A 47 9.95 2.22 11.73
CA LYS A 47 10.42 2.68 13.05
C LYS A 47 11.36 1.68 13.73
N LYS A 48 11.15 0.38 13.50
CA LYS A 48 11.95 -0.71 14.09
C LYS A 48 13.20 -1.07 13.28
N LEU A 49 13.29 -0.67 12.00
CA LEU A 49 14.44 -0.93 11.15
C LEU A 49 15.59 0.04 11.49
N LYS A 50 16.55 -0.43 12.31
CA LYS A 50 17.73 0.37 12.69
C LYS A 50 18.84 0.39 11.63
N GLU A 51 18.90 -0.61 10.76
CA GLU A 51 19.96 -0.79 9.76
C GLU A 51 19.40 -0.95 8.34
N GLY A 52 20.16 -0.50 7.34
CA GLY A 52 19.78 -0.57 5.92
C GLY A 52 19.01 0.67 5.47
N TYR A 53 19.71 1.79 5.36
CA TYR A 53 19.16 3.10 4.96
C TYR A 53 18.30 3.04 3.70
N ILE A 54 18.75 2.27 2.70
CA ILE A 54 18.05 2.09 1.41
C ILE A 54 16.70 1.40 1.64
N LEU A 55 16.69 0.26 2.34
CA LEU A 55 15.48 -0.51 2.58
C LEU A 55 14.47 0.25 3.46
N ARG A 56 14.99 0.99 4.45
CA ARG A 56 14.18 1.86 5.31
C ARG A 56 13.49 2.97 4.51
N LYS A 57 14.22 3.66 3.64
CA LYS A 57 13.65 4.67 2.75
C LYS A 57 12.65 4.07 1.77
N PHE A 58 12.97 2.91 1.19
CA PHE A 58 12.08 2.21 0.27
C PHE A 58 10.72 1.92 0.93
N ILE A 59 10.70 1.31 2.12
CA ILE A 59 9.46 1.02 2.85
C ILE A 59 8.67 2.28 3.15
N LEU A 60 9.34 3.39 3.49
CA LEU A 60 8.67 4.67 3.75
C LEU A 60 8.00 5.20 2.48
N TYR A 61 8.74 5.29 1.38
CA TYR A 61 8.21 5.77 0.11
C TYR A 61 7.08 4.88 -0.41
N SER A 62 7.23 3.56 -0.36
CA SER A 62 6.16 2.64 -0.76
C SER A 62 4.92 2.78 0.15
N SER A 63 5.10 2.99 1.45
CA SER A 63 3.95 3.22 2.36
C SER A 63 3.22 4.53 2.03
N PHE A 64 3.94 5.61 1.72
CA PHE A 64 3.34 6.86 1.25
C PHE A 64 2.62 6.68 -0.10
N PHE A 65 3.23 5.95 -1.03
CA PHE A 65 2.62 5.63 -2.31
C PHE A 65 1.32 4.83 -2.14
N MET A 66 1.25 3.91 -1.18
CA MET A 66 0.02 3.19 -0.85
C MET A 66 -1.10 4.11 -0.38
N VAL A 67 -0.78 5.08 0.49
CA VAL A 67 -1.76 6.08 0.91
C VAL A 67 -2.21 6.93 -0.28
N PHE A 68 -1.29 7.34 -1.14
CA PHE A 68 -1.61 8.06 -2.37
C PHE A 68 -2.58 7.28 -3.27
N LEU A 69 -2.34 5.99 -3.48
CA LEU A 69 -3.23 5.14 -4.27
C LEU A 69 -4.64 5.04 -3.68
N ILE A 70 -4.79 4.99 -2.35
CA ILE A 70 -6.11 5.01 -1.69
C ILE A 70 -6.84 6.33 -1.98
N VAL A 71 -6.14 7.46 -1.83
CA VAL A 71 -6.71 8.79 -2.10
C VAL A 71 -7.11 8.90 -3.57
N LEU A 72 -6.25 8.46 -4.49
CA LEU A 72 -6.54 8.44 -5.92
C LEU A 72 -7.75 7.56 -6.25
N THR A 73 -7.86 6.39 -5.61
CA THR A 73 -9.03 5.51 -5.75
C THR A 73 -10.31 6.22 -5.31
N ALA A 74 -10.28 6.94 -4.18
CA ALA A 74 -11.42 7.70 -3.71
C ALA A 74 -11.82 8.81 -4.71
N PHE A 75 -10.84 9.53 -5.26
CA PHE A 75 -11.09 10.53 -6.31
C PHE A 75 -11.71 9.91 -7.57
N ILE A 76 -11.20 8.77 -8.03
CA ILE A 76 -11.74 8.06 -9.19
C ILE A 76 -13.20 7.66 -8.90
N HIS A 77 -13.47 7.08 -7.73
CA HIS A 77 -14.82 6.67 -7.35
C HIS A 77 -15.79 7.85 -7.28
N LEU A 78 -15.36 8.99 -6.73
CA LEU A 78 -16.17 10.20 -6.71
C LEU A 78 -16.43 10.72 -8.14
N ALA A 79 -15.40 10.79 -8.98
CA ALA A 79 -15.54 11.24 -10.36
C ALA A 79 -16.47 10.34 -11.18
N THR A 80 -16.35 9.02 -11.05
CA THR A 80 -17.19 8.08 -11.80
C THR A 80 -18.61 7.98 -11.25
N SER A 81 -18.81 8.10 -9.93
CA SER A 81 -20.16 8.14 -9.33
C SER A 81 -20.94 9.42 -9.68
N SER A 82 -20.23 10.50 -10.03
CA SER A 82 -20.84 11.78 -10.44
C SER A 82 -21.24 11.84 -11.92
N MET A 83 -20.85 10.83 -12.72
CA MET A 83 -21.34 10.67 -14.09
C MET A 83 -22.63 9.85 -14.06
N PRO A 84 -23.79 10.43 -14.43
CA PRO A 84 -25.06 9.71 -14.51
C PRO A 84 -25.09 8.69 -15.66
#